data_AF-A0A0C3QX33-F1
#
_entry.id   AF-A0A0C3QX33-F1
#
_cell.length_a   1.000
_cell.length_b   1.000
_cell.length_c   1.000
_cell.angle_alpha   90.00
_cell.angle_beta   90.00
_cell.angle_gamma   90.00
#
_symmetry.space_group_name_H-M   'P 1'
#
loop_
_entity.id
_entity.type
_entity.pdbx_description
1 polymer ?
#
loop_
_entity_poly.entity_id
_entity_poly.type
_entity_poly.pdbx_seq_one_letter_code
_entity_poly.pdbx_strand_id
1 'polypeptide(L)'
;MPADLQAKIFEPTEDGRRKVIVATNIAETSLTVDGILYVVDAGYSKLKVYNPKVGMDALQITPISQANANQRTGRAGRTGPGFCYRLYTESAYRNDMFPNNIPEIQRTNLANTVLLLKSLGVKNLLEFDFMDPPPQANILNSMYQLWVLGALDNVGDLTPVGRKMSEFPMEPSMAKMLITSVEYKCSAEMLTIVSMLSVPSVFYRPKERQEEADAAREKFSVNESDHLTLLNVFNQWKGHGHSDHWCMKHFLHPKLLRKAREVRVQLEDIMKFQKMSIISAGTDYDIVRKAICSGYFHQAARVKGIGEFVNIRTGLPTHLHPTSALYGLGYTPSYVIYHELIMTSKEYMTQVTAIDAYWLAELGGVFYSVKEKTFEDSRSTKRRTDREFSQKAQLEMEMAKQREETSKKKAIAEQQKTSSSSLGRIAVPGTPRTGGPRAGQTPRRRLGI
;
A
#
# COMPACT_ATOMS: atom_id res chain seq x y z
N MET A 1 19.17 -4.73 -10.74
CA MET A 1 20.11 -5.35 -11.72
C MET A 1 19.30 -5.94 -12.87
N PRO A 2 19.73 -5.78 -14.13
CA PRO A 2 19.15 -6.50 -15.28
C PRO A 2 19.10 -8.00 -15.02
N ALA A 3 18.03 -8.67 -15.47
CA ALA A 3 17.84 -10.10 -15.24
C ALA A 3 18.95 -10.96 -15.87
N ASP A 4 19.55 -10.52 -16.98
CA ASP A 4 20.61 -11.27 -17.65
C ASP A 4 21.89 -11.28 -16.80
N LEU A 5 22.18 -10.20 -16.07
CA LEU A 5 23.26 -10.17 -15.06
C LEU A 5 22.92 -11.01 -13.83
N GLN A 6 21.64 -11.13 -13.47
CA GLN A 6 21.23 -12.02 -12.39
C GLN A 6 21.41 -13.49 -12.80
N ALA A 7 21.19 -13.85 -14.06
CA ALA A 7 21.37 -15.21 -14.55
C ALA A 7 22.85 -15.67 -14.49
N LYS A 8 23.79 -14.75 -14.74
CA LYS A 8 25.24 -15.03 -14.67
C LYS A 8 25.73 -15.59 -13.33
N ILE A 9 25.00 -15.39 -12.22
CA ILE A 9 25.40 -15.94 -10.92
C ILE A 9 25.31 -17.47 -10.88
N PHE A 10 24.49 -18.07 -11.74
CA PHE A 10 24.31 -19.52 -11.82
C PHE A 10 25.31 -20.19 -12.75
N GLU A 11 25.91 -19.43 -13.67
CA GLU A 11 26.88 -19.94 -14.62
C GLU A 11 28.17 -20.37 -13.87
N PRO A 12 28.76 -21.53 -14.22
CA PRO A 12 30.05 -21.94 -13.70
C PRO A 12 31.18 -21.08 -14.28
N THR A 13 32.29 -20.95 -13.56
CA THR A 13 33.49 -20.27 -14.07
C THR A 13 34.27 -21.19 -15.01
N GLU A 14 34.46 -20.77 -16.27
CA GLU A 14 35.14 -21.57 -17.30
C GLU A 14 36.63 -21.84 -17.00
N ASP A 15 37.32 -20.91 -16.32
CA ASP A 15 38.77 -20.97 -16.10
C ASP A 15 39.20 -21.58 -14.76
N GLY A 16 38.30 -22.28 -14.05
CA GLY A 16 38.58 -22.79 -12.69
C GLY A 16 38.81 -21.71 -11.62
N ARG A 17 38.61 -20.43 -11.97
CA ARG A 17 38.71 -19.29 -11.04
C ARG A 17 37.58 -19.33 -10.01
N ARG A 18 37.87 -18.85 -8.79
CA ARG A 18 36.88 -18.73 -7.71
C ARG A 18 35.83 -17.68 -8.07
N LYS A 19 34.56 -18.10 -8.13
CA LYS A 19 33.42 -17.20 -8.25
C LYS A 19 33.12 -16.54 -6.89
N VAL A 20 33.05 -15.21 -6.87
CA VAL A 20 32.70 -14.43 -5.67
C VAL A 20 31.42 -13.66 -5.95
N ILE A 21 30.40 -13.88 -5.14
CA ILE A 21 29.08 -13.26 -5.29
C ILE A 21 28.87 -12.26 -4.16
N VAL A 22 28.63 -11.00 -4.52
CA VAL A 22 28.22 -9.96 -3.59
C VAL A 22 26.70 -9.81 -3.70
N ALA A 23 25.97 -10.26 -2.69
CA ALA A 23 24.52 -10.33 -2.72
C ALA A 23 23.86 -9.61 -1.53
N THR A 24 22.60 -9.24 -1.70
CA THR A 24 21.72 -8.78 -0.62
C THR A 24 21.07 -9.96 0.09
N ASN A 25 20.15 -9.69 1.02
CA ASN A 25 19.32 -10.70 1.68
C ASN A 25 18.45 -11.56 0.72
N ILE A 26 18.41 -11.26 -0.59
CA ILE A 26 17.79 -12.15 -1.58
C ILE A 26 18.45 -13.53 -1.60
N ALA A 27 19.77 -13.59 -1.42
CA ALA A 27 20.51 -14.85 -1.36
C ALA A 27 20.28 -15.63 -0.05
N GLU A 28 19.67 -15.00 0.96
CA GLU A 28 19.48 -15.56 2.30
C GLU A 28 18.40 -16.63 2.36
N THR A 29 17.29 -16.45 1.63
CA THR A 29 16.12 -17.34 1.64
C THR A 29 15.85 -17.92 0.26
N SER A 30 15.76 -17.05 -0.75
CA SER A 30 15.01 -17.32 -1.98
C SER A 30 15.86 -17.91 -3.12
N LEU A 31 17.19 -17.98 -2.94
CA LEU A 31 18.10 -18.40 -4.01
C LEU A 31 19.03 -19.54 -3.60
N THR A 32 19.07 -20.60 -4.41
CA THR A 32 20.02 -21.71 -4.29
C THR A 32 21.11 -21.53 -5.34
N VAL A 33 22.27 -20.99 -4.98
CA VAL A 33 23.43 -21.01 -5.88
C VAL A 33 24.28 -22.22 -5.53
N ASP A 34 24.59 -23.02 -6.54
CA ASP A 34 25.41 -24.21 -6.39
C ASP A 34 26.89 -23.84 -6.17
N GLY A 35 27.60 -24.69 -5.43
CA GLY A 35 29.04 -24.53 -5.15
C GLY A 35 29.41 -23.46 -4.11
N ILE A 36 28.47 -22.96 -3.30
CA ILE A 36 28.82 -22.05 -2.19
C ILE A 36 29.45 -22.86 -1.04
N LEU A 37 30.76 -22.67 -0.84
CA LEU A 37 31.49 -23.23 0.30
C LEU A 37 31.89 -22.17 1.34
N TYR A 38 31.94 -20.89 0.95
CA TYR A 38 32.40 -19.79 1.80
C TYR A 38 31.35 -18.68 1.83
N VAL A 39 30.91 -18.31 3.03
CA VAL A 39 30.01 -17.17 3.25
C VAL A 39 30.75 -16.13 4.09
N VAL A 40 30.68 -14.86 3.68
CA VAL A 40 31.16 -13.72 4.46
C VAL A 40 29.94 -12.89 4.84
N ASP A 41 29.66 -12.79 6.14
CA ASP A 41 28.47 -12.12 6.67
C ASP A 41 28.85 -10.80 7.35
N ALA A 42 28.39 -9.69 6.76
CA ALA A 42 28.58 -8.35 7.31
C ALA A 42 27.68 -8.05 8.51
N GLY A 43 26.63 -8.85 8.79
CA GLY A 43 25.75 -8.65 9.94
C GLY A 43 24.69 -7.56 9.78
N TYR A 44 24.53 -6.98 8.58
CA TYR A 44 23.54 -5.93 8.30
C TYR A 44 22.54 -6.33 7.22
N SER A 45 21.37 -5.67 7.27
CA SER A 45 20.37 -5.70 6.21
C SER A 45 19.73 -4.31 6.09
N LYS A 46 19.13 -4.03 4.93
CA LYS A 46 18.36 -2.80 4.72
C LYS A 46 16.89 -3.15 4.83
N LEU A 47 16.21 -2.59 5.83
CA LEU A 47 14.79 -2.83 6.09
C LEU A 47 13.98 -1.58 5.78
N LYS A 48 12.78 -1.80 5.24
CA LYS A 48 11.76 -0.76 5.08
C LYS A 48 11.07 -0.60 6.44
N VAL A 49 11.14 0.60 7.01
CA VAL A 49 10.55 0.95 8.31
C VAL A 49 9.60 2.12 8.11
N TYR A 50 8.34 1.93 8.49
CA TYR A 50 7.31 2.95 8.42
C TYR A 50 7.30 3.79 9.71
N ASN A 51 7.37 5.11 9.56
CA ASN A 51 7.17 6.04 10.66
C ASN A 51 5.73 6.60 10.60
N PRO A 52 4.82 6.19 11.50
CA PRO A 52 3.41 6.60 11.45
C PRO A 52 3.22 8.09 11.76
N LYS A 53 4.08 8.72 12.57
CA LYS A 53 3.92 10.14 12.92
C LYS A 53 4.11 11.04 11.71
N VAL A 54 5.02 10.64 10.84
CA VAL A 54 5.38 11.38 9.63
C VAL A 54 4.61 10.86 8.41
N GLY A 55 4.19 9.59 8.44
CA GLY A 55 3.58 8.91 7.31
C GLY A 55 4.59 8.63 6.20
N MET A 56 5.83 8.28 6.57
CA MET A 56 6.94 8.07 5.64
C MET A 56 7.55 6.68 5.84
N ASP A 57 7.89 6.05 4.72
CA ASP A 57 8.71 4.86 4.66
C ASP A 57 10.20 5.25 4.58
N ALA A 58 11.01 4.72 5.48
CA ALA A 58 12.47 4.89 5.48
C ALA A 58 13.17 3.57 5.20
N LEU A 59 14.24 3.60 4.41
CA LEU A 59 15.12 2.46 4.21
C LEU A 59 16.29 2.55 5.18
N GLN A 60 16.15 1.92 6.35
CA GLN A 60 17.15 1.95 7.40
C GLN A 60 18.07 0.73 7.30
N ILE A 61 19.37 0.96 7.49
CA ILE A 61 20.33 -0.13 7.68
C ILE A 61 20.22 -0.58 9.14
N THR A 62 19.86 -1.83 9.36
CA THR A 62 19.71 -2.42 10.69
C THR A 62 20.58 -3.66 10.82
N PRO A 63 21.05 -4.00 12.03
CA PRO A 63 21.66 -5.30 12.28
C PRO A 63 20.65 -6.41 11.95
N ILE A 64 21.15 -7.56 11.51
CA ILE A 64 20.34 -8.74 11.26
C ILE A 64 19.96 -9.46 12.57
N SER A 65 18.94 -10.30 12.53
CA SER A 65 18.66 -11.21 13.64
C SER A 65 19.61 -12.42 13.66
N GLN A 66 19.66 -13.10 14.79
CA GLN A 66 20.35 -14.39 14.92
C GLN A 66 19.77 -15.41 13.94
N ALA A 67 18.45 -15.45 13.76
CA ALA A 67 17.80 -16.29 12.76
C ALA A 67 18.32 -16.02 11.33
N ASN A 68 18.49 -14.75 10.93
CA ASN A 68 19.07 -14.40 9.63
C ASN A 68 20.53 -14.83 9.53
N ALA A 69 21.34 -14.54 10.54
CA ALA A 69 22.74 -14.96 10.58
C ALA A 69 22.89 -16.49 10.43
N ASN A 70 21.98 -17.26 11.03
CA ASN A 70 21.96 -18.71 10.92
C ASN A 70 21.52 -19.19 9.53
N GLN A 71 20.54 -18.53 8.91
CA GLN A 71 20.19 -18.81 7.51
C GLN A 71 21.34 -18.52 6.55
N ARG A 72 22.08 -17.42 6.76
CA ARG A 72 23.28 -17.09 5.97
C ARG A 72 24.37 -18.14 6.12
N THR A 73 24.67 -18.56 7.36
CA THR A 73 25.59 -19.67 7.62
C THR A 73 25.14 -20.95 6.91
N GLY A 74 23.84 -21.26 6.94
CA GLY A 74 23.28 -22.44 6.29
C GLY A 74 23.46 -22.48 4.76
N ARG A 75 23.78 -21.35 4.10
CA ARG A 75 24.07 -21.34 2.66
C ARG A 75 25.40 -22.01 2.31
N ALA A 76 26.40 -21.94 3.19
CA ALA A 76 27.70 -22.58 3.00
C ALA A 76 27.63 -24.12 3.15
N GLY A 77 26.61 -24.64 3.82
CA GLY A 77 26.48 -26.07 4.15
C GLY A 77 25.60 -26.87 3.20
N ARG A 78 25.22 -26.34 2.03
CA ARG A 78 24.22 -26.98 1.16
C ARG A 78 24.77 -28.11 0.29
N THR A 79 25.98 -27.95 -0.22
CA THR A 79 26.62 -28.88 -1.14
C THR A 79 27.70 -29.72 -0.46
N GLY A 80 28.15 -29.31 0.72
CA GLY A 80 29.17 -30.00 1.50
C GLY A 80 29.62 -29.17 2.71
N PRO A 81 30.71 -29.57 3.38
CA PRO A 81 31.31 -28.81 4.46
C PRO A 81 31.74 -27.43 3.96
N GLY A 82 31.27 -26.37 4.64
CA GLY A 82 31.58 -24.99 4.28
C GLY A 82 31.93 -24.14 5.50
N PHE A 83 32.44 -22.94 5.25
CA PHE A 83 32.86 -21.98 6.26
C PHE A 83 32.00 -20.71 6.18
N CYS A 84 31.66 -20.17 7.36
CA CYS A 84 30.99 -18.88 7.48
C CYS A 84 31.86 -17.93 8.32
N TYR A 85 32.27 -16.83 7.72
CA TYR A 85 33.03 -15.77 8.35
C TYR A 85 32.09 -14.63 8.72
N ARG A 86 31.80 -14.48 10.02
CA ARG A 86 30.99 -13.38 10.55
C ARG A 86 31.90 -12.20 10.88
N LEU A 87 31.63 -11.03 10.31
CA LEU A 87 32.42 -9.80 10.52
C LEU A 87 32.03 -9.04 11.79
N TYR A 88 31.55 -9.75 12.80
CA TYR A 88 31.09 -9.22 14.09
C TYR A 88 31.50 -10.17 15.21
N THR A 89 31.63 -9.63 16.43
CA THR A 89 32.07 -10.42 17.58
C THR A 89 30.98 -11.38 18.05
N GLU A 90 31.38 -12.46 18.71
CA GLU A 90 30.45 -13.41 19.32
C GLU A 90 29.56 -12.75 20.39
N SER A 91 30.11 -11.77 21.12
CA SER A 91 29.35 -10.96 22.07
C SER A 91 28.22 -10.19 21.38
N ALA A 92 28.50 -9.51 20.27
CA ALA A 92 27.49 -8.77 19.51
C ALA A 92 26.40 -9.71 18.96
N TYR A 93 26.78 -10.89 18.48
CA TYR A 93 25.82 -11.91 18.02
C TYR A 93 24.87 -12.37 19.13
N ARG A 94 25.37 -12.57 20.36
CA ARG A 94 24.57 -13.08 21.48
C ARG A 94 23.76 -12.01 22.19
N ASN A 95 24.33 -10.82 22.36
CA ASN A 95 23.78 -9.78 23.24
C ASN A 95 23.08 -8.65 22.48
N ASP A 96 23.56 -8.28 21.29
CA ASP A 96 23.08 -7.09 20.58
C ASP A 96 22.06 -7.44 19.47
N MET A 97 22.15 -8.65 18.89
CA MET A 97 21.26 -9.11 17.82
C MET A 97 19.98 -9.73 18.38
N PHE A 98 18.83 -9.34 17.82
CA PHE A 98 17.54 -9.96 18.13
C PHE A 98 17.52 -11.45 17.76
N PRO A 99 16.85 -12.31 18.53
CA PRO A 99 16.76 -13.73 18.22
C PRO A 99 16.05 -13.98 16.88
N ASN A 100 14.92 -13.31 16.67
CA ASN A 100 14.09 -13.42 15.47
C ASN A 100 13.94 -12.06 14.79
N ASN A 101 13.51 -12.07 13.53
CA ASN A 101 13.17 -10.85 12.82
C ASN A 101 11.89 -10.23 13.34
N ILE A 102 11.88 -8.90 13.37
CA ILE A 102 10.66 -8.13 13.60
C ILE A 102 9.67 -8.41 12.44
N PRO A 103 8.44 -8.85 12.73
CA PRO A 103 7.42 -9.15 11.74
C PRO A 103 7.10 -7.95 10.83
N GLU A 104 6.72 -8.24 9.59
CA GLU A 104 6.42 -7.21 8.59
C GLU A 104 5.27 -6.30 9.01
N ILE A 105 4.22 -6.88 9.59
CA ILE A 105 3.03 -6.14 10.06
C ILE A 105 3.36 -5.05 11.09
N GLN A 106 4.45 -5.19 11.85
CA GLN A 106 4.85 -4.20 12.86
C GLN A 106 5.66 -3.03 12.28
N ARG A 107 6.17 -3.16 11.05
CA ARG A 107 7.15 -2.23 10.46
C ARG A 107 6.72 -1.59 9.15
N THR A 108 5.58 -1.97 8.57
CA THR A 108 5.06 -1.41 7.31
C THR A 108 3.77 -0.59 7.51
N ASN A 109 3.38 0.19 6.50
CA ASN A 109 2.06 0.81 6.46
C ASN A 109 0.98 -0.29 6.34
N LEU A 110 -0.09 -0.16 7.13
CA LEU A 110 -1.18 -1.13 7.21
C LEU A 110 -2.43 -0.69 6.43
N ALA A 111 -2.38 0.39 5.65
CA ALA A 111 -3.55 0.92 4.93
C ALA A 111 -4.23 -0.14 4.07
N ASN A 112 -3.48 -0.89 3.26
CA ASN A 112 -4.02 -1.97 2.43
C ASN A 112 -4.57 -3.13 3.28
N THR A 113 -3.83 -3.57 4.30
CA THR A 113 -4.25 -4.66 5.20
C THR A 113 -5.53 -4.32 5.96
N VAL A 114 -5.63 -3.08 6.47
CA VAL A 114 -6.82 -2.59 7.17
C VAL A 114 -8.03 -2.53 6.24
N LEU A 115 -7.84 -2.06 5.00
CA LEU A 115 -8.90 -2.05 4.00
C LEU A 115 -9.41 -3.47 3.70
N LEU A 116 -8.50 -4.42 3.55
CA LEU A 116 -8.83 -5.83 3.34
C LEU A 116 -9.60 -6.41 4.53
N LEU A 117 -9.10 -6.24 5.76
CA LEU A 117 -9.78 -6.74 6.97
C LEU A 117 -11.20 -6.16 7.12
N LYS A 118 -11.36 -4.87 6.81
CA LYS A 118 -12.67 -4.22 6.81
C LYS A 118 -13.59 -4.76 5.73
N SER A 119 -13.08 -5.07 4.54
CA SER A 119 -13.85 -5.71 3.47
C SER A 119 -14.33 -7.12 3.83
N LEU A 120 -13.56 -7.85 4.64
CA LEU A 120 -13.93 -9.16 5.18
C LEU A 120 -14.95 -9.10 6.33
N GLY A 121 -15.32 -7.90 6.80
CA GLY A 121 -16.32 -7.69 7.85
C GLY A 121 -15.77 -7.62 9.27
N VAL A 122 -14.46 -7.45 9.46
CA VAL A 122 -13.87 -7.25 10.79
C VAL A 122 -14.21 -5.85 11.31
N LYS A 123 -15.03 -5.78 12.36
CA LYS A 123 -15.46 -4.51 12.98
C LYS A 123 -14.35 -3.87 13.82
N ASN A 124 -13.87 -4.60 14.83
CA ASN A 124 -12.84 -4.11 15.76
C ASN A 124 -11.47 -4.64 15.37
N LEU A 125 -10.63 -3.77 14.81
CA LEU A 125 -9.26 -4.13 14.42
C LEU A 125 -8.33 -4.26 15.63
N LEU A 126 -8.64 -3.59 16.75
CA LEU A 126 -7.83 -3.63 17.97
C LEU A 126 -8.01 -4.94 18.75
N GLU A 127 -9.14 -5.62 18.58
CA GLU A 127 -9.46 -6.91 19.22
C GLU A 127 -9.22 -8.09 18.28
N PHE A 128 -8.74 -7.82 17.06
CA PHE A 128 -8.45 -8.87 16.09
C PHE A 128 -7.23 -9.68 16.53
N ASP A 129 -7.35 -11.01 16.46
CA ASP A 129 -6.34 -11.95 16.94
C ASP A 129 -5.16 -12.06 15.95
N PHE A 130 -4.27 -11.08 15.99
CA PHE A 130 -3.01 -11.13 15.25
C PHE A 130 -1.99 -12.02 15.98
N MET A 131 -1.28 -12.87 15.24
CA MET A 131 -0.16 -13.64 15.78
C MET A 131 0.89 -12.73 16.43
N ASP A 132 1.26 -11.67 15.72
CA ASP A 132 2.10 -10.59 16.23
C ASP A 132 1.36 -9.26 16.03
N PRO A 133 0.75 -8.68 17.07
CA PRO A 133 -0.07 -7.48 16.90
C PRO A 133 0.79 -6.28 16.49
N PRO A 134 0.34 -5.49 15.49
CA PRO A 134 1.01 -4.25 15.15
C PRO A 134 0.79 -3.17 16.22
N PRO A 135 1.68 -2.17 16.31
CA PRO A 135 1.47 -1.04 17.20
C PRO A 135 0.12 -0.36 16.92
N GLN A 136 -0.63 -0.03 17.97
CA GLN A 136 -1.94 0.61 17.84
C GLN A 136 -1.88 1.93 17.05
N ALA A 137 -0.77 2.67 17.19
CA ALA A 137 -0.53 3.90 16.44
C ALA A 137 -0.50 3.66 14.91
N ASN A 138 0.00 2.52 14.45
CA ASN A 138 0.02 2.18 13.02
C ASN A 138 -1.39 1.87 12.53
N ILE A 139 -2.17 1.08 13.29
CA ILE A 139 -3.56 0.78 12.96
C ILE A 139 -4.38 2.08 12.87
N LEU A 140 -4.30 2.94 13.89
CA LEU A 140 -5.03 4.20 13.94
C LEU A 140 -4.65 5.14 12.79
N ASN A 141 -3.36 5.22 12.45
CA ASN A 141 -2.90 6.03 11.32
C ASN A 141 -3.43 5.49 9.98
N SER A 142 -3.39 4.17 9.78
CA SER A 142 -3.92 3.55 8.56
C SER A 142 -5.43 3.71 8.45
N MET A 143 -6.18 3.59 9.55
CA MET A 143 -7.62 3.90 9.58
C MET A 143 -7.88 5.37 9.24
N TYR A 144 -7.09 6.28 9.81
CA TYR A 144 -7.17 7.70 9.50
C TYR A 144 -6.89 7.96 8.02
N GLN A 145 -5.84 7.37 7.44
CA GLN A 145 -5.52 7.52 6.01
C GLN A 145 -6.66 7.03 5.12
N LEU A 146 -7.29 5.90 5.44
CA LEU A 146 -8.44 5.38 4.69
C LEU A 146 -9.68 6.26 4.83
N TRP A 147 -9.94 6.79 6.02
CA TRP A 147 -11.02 7.76 6.24
C TRP A 147 -10.79 9.04 5.43
N VAL A 148 -9.56 9.54 5.41
CA VAL A 148 -9.15 10.69 4.59
C VAL A 148 -9.42 10.45 3.10
N LEU A 149 -9.09 9.27 2.57
CA LEU A 149 -9.36 8.90 1.18
C LEU A 149 -10.87 8.69 0.88
N GLY A 150 -11.71 8.71 1.91
CA GLY A 150 -13.14 8.44 1.84
C GLY A 150 -13.46 6.95 1.70
N ALA A 151 -12.52 6.06 2.03
CA ALA A 151 -12.72 4.61 2.03
C ALA A 151 -13.49 4.14 3.27
N LEU A 152 -13.29 4.82 4.41
CA LEU A 152 -14.03 4.60 5.65
C LEU A 152 -14.94 5.79 5.96
N ASP A 153 -16.09 5.52 6.59
CA ASP A 153 -16.98 6.54 7.13
C ASP A 153 -16.53 7.03 8.53
N ASN A 154 -17.27 7.96 9.13
CA ASN A 154 -16.97 8.50 10.46
C ASN A 154 -17.14 7.48 11.60
N VAL A 155 -17.78 6.35 11.33
CA VAL A 155 -18.01 5.26 12.29
C VAL A 155 -16.95 4.16 12.15
N GLY A 156 -16.20 4.16 11.04
CA GLY A 156 -15.16 3.17 10.72
C GLY A 156 -15.66 1.99 9.90
N ASP A 157 -16.84 2.10 9.27
CA ASP A 157 -17.38 1.15 8.31
C ASP A 157 -16.95 1.50 6.88
N LEU A 158 -16.99 0.49 6.00
CA LEU A 158 -16.53 0.62 4.62
C LEU A 158 -17.55 1.36 3.74
N THR A 159 -17.13 2.44 3.09
CA THR A 159 -17.97 3.19 2.15
C THR A 159 -18.12 2.44 0.81
N PRO A 160 -19.06 2.83 -0.08
CA PRO A 160 -19.12 2.28 -1.43
C PRO A 160 -17.82 2.49 -2.23
N VAL A 161 -17.13 3.60 -2.00
CA VAL A 161 -15.83 3.89 -2.60
C VAL A 161 -14.76 2.95 -2.01
N GLY A 162 -14.74 2.76 -0.69
CA GLY A 162 -13.83 1.82 -0.03
C GLY A 162 -14.02 0.38 -0.50
N ARG A 163 -15.26 -0.05 -0.75
CA ARG A 163 -15.56 -1.37 -1.30
C ARG A 163 -15.06 -1.55 -2.73
N LYS A 164 -15.11 -0.51 -3.56
CA LYS A 164 -14.49 -0.53 -4.89
C LYS A 164 -12.97 -0.60 -4.79
N MET A 165 -12.38 0.11 -3.82
CA MET A 165 -10.93 0.11 -3.60
C MET A 165 -10.40 -1.26 -3.16
N SER A 166 -11.12 -1.99 -2.31
CA SER A 166 -10.65 -3.29 -1.77
C SER A 166 -10.48 -4.38 -2.82
N GLU A 167 -11.13 -4.26 -3.97
CA GLU A 167 -11.01 -5.18 -5.09
C GLU A 167 -9.72 -4.97 -5.90
N PHE A 168 -9.06 -3.81 -5.75
CA PHE A 168 -7.82 -3.52 -6.45
C PHE A 168 -6.61 -4.00 -5.65
N PRO A 169 -5.68 -4.78 -6.25
CA PRO A 169 -4.50 -5.29 -5.57
C PRO A 169 -3.38 -4.24 -5.50
N MET A 170 -3.66 -3.05 -4.96
CA MET A 170 -2.71 -1.93 -4.88
C MET A 170 -2.97 -1.02 -3.68
N GLU A 171 -2.08 -0.05 -3.47
CA GLU A 171 -2.25 0.95 -2.43
C GLU A 171 -3.56 1.74 -2.58
N PRO A 172 -4.29 2.00 -1.46
CA PRO A 172 -5.58 2.70 -1.51
C PRO A 172 -5.54 4.07 -2.19
N SER A 173 -4.41 4.79 -2.12
CA SER A 173 -4.23 6.08 -2.81
C SER A 173 -4.20 5.94 -4.33
N MET A 174 -3.59 4.88 -4.86
CA MET A 174 -3.60 4.59 -6.30
C MET A 174 -4.98 4.12 -6.75
N ALA A 175 -5.64 3.27 -5.94
CA ALA A 175 -7.01 2.84 -6.20
C ALA A 175 -7.98 4.03 -6.22
N LYS A 176 -7.80 5.03 -5.33
CA LYS A 176 -8.57 6.28 -5.33
C LYS A 176 -8.47 6.99 -6.68
N MET A 177 -7.26 7.15 -7.21
CA MET A 177 -7.02 7.82 -8.49
C MET A 177 -7.74 7.12 -9.64
N LEU A 178 -7.71 5.78 -9.69
CA LEU A 178 -8.44 5.03 -10.71
C LEU A 178 -9.94 5.26 -10.61
N ILE A 179 -10.51 5.23 -9.41
CA ILE A 179 -11.95 5.41 -9.21
C ILE A 179 -12.38 6.84 -9.58
N THR A 180 -11.66 7.86 -9.14
CA THR A 180 -11.98 9.27 -9.45
C THR A 180 -11.72 9.63 -10.90
N SER A 181 -10.77 8.96 -11.56
CA SER A 181 -10.50 9.18 -12.99
C SER A 181 -11.71 8.87 -13.89
N VAL A 182 -12.64 8.02 -13.43
CA VAL A 182 -13.91 7.74 -14.13
C VAL A 182 -14.83 8.96 -14.09
N GLU A 183 -14.89 9.65 -12.95
CA GLU A 183 -15.69 10.87 -12.77
C GLU A 183 -15.15 12.02 -13.64
N TYR A 184 -13.82 12.12 -13.72
CA TYR A 184 -13.11 13.11 -14.53
C TYR A 184 -12.93 12.70 -16.00
N LYS A 185 -13.40 11.51 -16.41
CA LYS A 185 -13.30 10.99 -17.78
C LYS A 185 -11.85 10.85 -18.32
N CYS A 186 -10.88 10.62 -17.43
CA CYS A 186 -9.44 10.47 -17.73
C CYS A 186 -8.87 9.08 -17.35
N SER A 187 -9.74 8.08 -17.29
CA SER A 187 -9.43 6.73 -16.84
C SER A 187 -8.39 5.98 -17.69
N ALA A 188 -8.31 6.23 -19.00
CA ALA A 188 -7.36 5.54 -19.87
C ALA A 188 -5.90 5.94 -19.58
N GLU A 189 -5.68 7.24 -19.36
CA GLU A 189 -4.40 7.81 -18.96
C GLU A 189 -4.04 7.36 -17.54
N MET A 190 -5.00 7.45 -16.62
CA MET A 190 -4.77 7.09 -15.22
C MET A 190 -4.39 5.62 -15.04
N LEU A 191 -5.08 4.73 -15.74
CA LEU A 191 -4.78 3.30 -15.75
C LEU A 191 -3.34 3.02 -16.22
N THR A 192 -2.86 3.78 -17.20
CA THR A 192 -1.48 3.69 -17.67
C THR A 192 -0.49 4.22 -16.64
N ILE A 193 -0.77 5.37 -16.02
CA ILE A 193 0.08 5.98 -14.97
C ILE A 193 0.20 5.04 -13.76
N VAL A 194 -0.91 4.53 -13.23
CA VAL A 194 -0.93 3.63 -12.07
C VAL A 194 -0.21 2.31 -12.36
N SER A 195 -0.33 1.80 -13.60
CA SER A 195 0.41 0.60 -14.01
C SER A 195 1.92 0.84 -14.04
N MET A 196 2.37 2.02 -14.48
CA MET A 196 3.77 2.40 -14.49
C MET A 196 4.32 2.64 -13.08
N LEU A 197 3.53 3.20 -12.16
CA LEU A 197 3.90 3.37 -10.75
C LEU A 197 4.00 2.04 -9.99
N SER A 198 3.19 1.04 -10.37
CA SER A 198 3.18 -0.28 -9.73
C SER A 198 4.42 -1.13 -10.04
N VAL A 199 5.24 -0.69 -11.00
CA VAL A 199 6.48 -1.36 -11.42
C VAL A 199 7.68 -0.54 -10.94
N PRO A 200 8.82 -1.16 -10.59
CA PRO A 200 10.04 -0.41 -10.29
C PRO A 200 10.41 0.55 -11.43
N SER A 201 11.18 1.60 -11.09
CA SER A 201 11.61 2.62 -12.06
C SER A 201 12.07 2.02 -13.39
N VAL A 202 11.39 2.43 -14.46
CA VAL A 202 11.62 1.92 -15.83
C VAL A 202 12.92 2.46 -16.42
N PHE A 203 13.38 3.62 -15.97
CA PHE A 203 14.62 4.25 -16.42
C PHE A 203 15.85 3.50 -15.93
N TYR A 204 16.77 3.21 -16.86
CA TYR A 204 18.07 2.61 -16.60
C TYR A 204 19.16 3.68 -16.69
N ARG A 205 19.95 3.86 -15.63
CA ARG A 205 21.03 4.87 -15.59
C ARG A 205 22.38 4.18 -15.32
N PRO A 206 23.06 3.66 -16.36
CA PRO A 206 24.38 3.03 -16.19
C PRO A 206 25.43 4.06 -15.79
N LYS A 207 26.37 3.68 -14.91
CA LYS A 207 27.38 4.60 -14.37
C LYS A 207 28.34 5.16 -15.42
N GLU A 208 28.62 4.38 -16.47
CA GLU A 208 29.56 4.75 -17.54
C GLU A 208 28.93 5.67 -18.59
N ARG A 209 27.59 5.64 -18.74
CA ARG A 209 26.85 6.37 -19.79
C ARG A 209 25.73 7.22 -19.19
N GLN A 210 26.04 7.92 -18.09
CA GLN A 210 25.04 8.71 -17.36
C GLN A 210 24.49 9.87 -18.19
N GLU A 211 25.37 10.63 -18.85
CA GLU A 211 24.97 11.80 -19.64
C GLU A 211 24.07 11.42 -20.82
N GLU A 212 24.40 10.33 -21.54
CA GLU A 212 23.57 9.82 -22.63
C GLU A 212 22.17 9.36 -22.13
N ALA A 213 22.12 8.71 -20.96
CA ALA A 213 20.87 8.26 -20.37
C ALA A 213 20.01 9.44 -19.90
N ASP A 214 20.63 10.48 -19.33
CA ASP A 214 19.95 11.68 -18.88
C ASP A 214 19.42 12.49 -20.09
N ALA A 215 20.20 12.62 -21.16
CA ALA A 215 19.76 13.23 -22.42
C ALA A 215 18.64 12.44 -23.13
N ALA A 216 18.65 11.11 -23.04
CA ALA A 216 17.55 10.28 -23.54
C ALA A 216 16.27 10.49 -22.72
N ARG A 217 16.39 10.63 -21.39
CA ARG A 217 15.29 10.87 -20.47
C ARG A 217 14.63 12.23 -20.69
N GLU A 218 15.41 13.27 -20.95
CA GLU A 218 14.91 14.63 -21.21
C GLU A 218 13.94 14.69 -22.40
N LYS A 219 14.09 13.80 -23.39
CA LYS A 219 13.16 13.69 -24.53
C LYS A 219 11.77 13.21 -24.14
N PHE A 220 11.64 12.54 -23.00
CA PHE A 220 10.37 12.04 -22.49
C PHE A 220 9.77 12.94 -21.41
N SER A 221 10.59 13.79 -20.77
CA SER A 221 10.15 14.58 -19.63
C SER A 221 9.07 15.58 -20.01
N VAL A 222 8.00 15.56 -19.23
CA VAL A 222 6.96 16.58 -19.24
C VAL A 222 7.24 17.50 -18.05
N ASN A 223 7.57 18.76 -18.33
CA ASN A 223 8.04 19.74 -17.34
C ASN A 223 7.11 19.92 -16.14
N GLU A 224 5.82 19.65 -16.32
CA GLU A 224 4.80 19.82 -15.28
C GLU A 224 4.66 18.59 -14.36
N SER A 225 5.06 17.39 -14.81
CA SER A 225 4.72 16.15 -14.10
C SER A 225 5.58 14.95 -14.48
N ASP A 226 6.13 14.30 -13.45
CA ASP A 226 6.75 12.98 -13.57
C ASP A 226 5.73 11.90 -13.94
N HIS A 227 4.50 12.01 -13.44
CA HIS A 227 3.44 11.06 -13.75
C HIS A 227 3.07 11.10 -15.24
N LEU A 228 3.01 12.30 -15.83
CA LEU A 228 2.81 12.46 -17.27
C LEU A 228 4.03 12.03 -18.07
N THR A 229 5.23 12.16 -17.51
CA THR A 229 6.45 11.61 -18.12
C THR A 229 6.34 10.09 -18.26
N LEU A 230 5.85 9.38 -17.23
CA LEU A 230 5.62 7.92 -17.30
C LEU A 230 4.56 7.55 -18.37
N LEU A 231 3.49 8.35 -18.48
CA LEU A 231 2.48 8.19 -19.52
C LEU A 231 3.08 8.35 -20.93
N ASN A 232 3.91 9.38 -21.12
CA ASN A 232 4.58 9.67 -22.40
C ASN A 232 5.51 8.50 -22.80
N VAL A 233 6.32 8.00 -21.86
CA VAL A 233 7.19 6.84 -22.09
C VAL A 233 6.39 5.62 -22.57
N PHE A 234 5.28 5.31 -21.88
CA PHE A 234 4.45 4.17 -22.25
C PHE A 234 3.79 4.34 -23.62
N ASN A 235 3.27 5.54 -23.92
CA ASN A 235 2.63 5.83 -25.20
C ASN A 235 3.62 5.77 -26.38
N GLN A 236 4.84 6.30 -26.21
CA GLN A 236 5.87 6.18 -27.24
C GLN A 236 6.31 4.72 -27.46
N TRP A 237 6.48 3.95 -26.38
CA TRP A 237 6.80 2.53 -26.49
C TRP A 237 5.72 1.74 -27.23
N LYS A 238 4.44 2.04 -26.93
CA LYS A 238 3.28 1.46 -27.62
C LYS A 238 3.25 1.86 -29.09
N GLY A 239 3.53 3.13 -29.42
CA GLY A 239 3.59 3.64 -30.80
C GLY A 239 4.68 2.98 -31.65
N HIS A 240 5.81 2.60 -31.02
CA HIS A 240 6.90 1.85 -31.65
C HIS A 240 6.70 0.33 -31.61
N GLY A 241 5.45 -0.15 -31.46
CA GLY A 241 5.12 -1.57 -31.56
C GLY A 241 5.69 -2.43 -30.43
N HIS A 242 5.95 -1.86 -29.26
CA HIS A 242 6.54 -2.55 -28.11
C HIS A 242 7.96 -3.09 -28.36
N SER A 243 8.75 -2.41 -29.19
CA SER A 243 10.09 -2.84 -29.57
C SER A 243 11.09 -2.82 -28.41
N ASP A 244 11.70 -3.98 -28.13
CA ASP A 244 12.77 -4.12 -27.13
C ASP A 244 14.03 -3.32 -27.55
N HIS A 245 14.31 -3.23 -28.85
CA HIS A 245 15.44 -2.45 -29.38
C HIS A 245 15.27 -0.95 -29.12
N TRP A 246 14.05 -0.43 -29.28
CA TRP A 246 13.74 0.96 -28.96
C TRP A 246 13.95 1.24 -27.47
N CYS A 247 13.51 0.35 -26.58
CA CYS A 247 13.76 0.49 -25.15
C CYS A 247 15.26 0.57 -24.82
N MET A 248 16.07 -0.31 -25.41
CA MET A 248 17.52 -0.32 -25.19
C MET A 248 18.18 0.98 -25.67
N LYS A 249 17.79 1.49 -26.85
CA LYS A 249 18.29 2.76 -27.39
C LYS A 249 17.97 3.96 -26.49
N HIS A 250 16.83 3.93 -25.80
CA HIS A 250 16.36 5.00 -24.92
C HIS A 250 16.64 4.76 -23.43
N PHE A 251 17.51 3.79 -23.10
CA PHE A 251 17.85 3.45 -21.71
C PHE A 251 16.63 3.11 -20.83
N LEU A 252 15.67 2.38 -21.40
CA LEU A 252 14.49 1.88 -20.70
C LEU A 252 14.59 0.36 -20.51
N HIS A 253 14.01 -0.15 -19.42
CA HIS A 253 13.96 -1.59 -19.16
C HIS A 253 12.77 -2.25 -19.87
N PRO A 254 12.97 -3.04 -20.94
CA PRO A 254 11.86 -3.66 -21.70
C PRO A 254 11.05 -4.66 -20.86
N LYS A 255 11.71 -5.42 -19.98
CA LYS A 255 11.05 -6.38 -19.06
C LYS A 255 10.08 -5.67 -18.10
N LEU A 256 10.42 -4.47 -17.63
CA LEU A 256 9.57 -3.69 -16.74
C LEU A 256 8.39 -3.06 -17.48
N LEU A 257 8.60 -2.57 -18.71
CA LEU A 257 7.50 -2.07 -19.56
C LEU A 257 6.48 -3.15 -19.93
N ARG A 258 6.95 -4.37 -20.24
CA ARG A 258 6.07 -5.53 -20.45
C ARG A 258 5.25 -5.86 -19.19
N LYS A 259 5.89 -5.89 -18.02
CA LYS A 259 5.20 -6.07 -16.75
C LYS A 259 4.17 -4.96 -16.48
N ALA A 260 4.50 -3.70 -16.78
CA ALA A 260 3.56 -2.59 -16.65
C ALA A 260 2.35 -2.78 -17.58
N ARG A 261 2.54 -3.29 -18.80
CA ARG A 261 1.45 -3.65 -19.71
C ARG A 261 0.58 -4.78 -19.16
N GLU A 262 1.17 -5.81 -18.57
CA GLU A 262 0.43 -6.92 -17.94
C GLU A 262 -0.44 -6.41 -16.78
N VAL A 263 0.15 -5.60 -15.89
CA VAL A 263 -0.59 -4.93 -14.79
C VAL A 263 -1.72 -4.07 -15.34
N ARG A 264 -1.44 -3.32 -16.41
CA ARG A 264 -2.45 -2.48 -17.09
C ARG A 264 -3.67 -3.29 -17.55
N VAL A 265 -3.44 -4.46 -18.16
CA VAL A 265 -4.52 -5.35 -18.61
C VAL A 265 -5.31 -5.91 -17.43
N GLN A 266 -4.63 -6.35 -16.37
CA GLN A 266 -5.29 -6.85 -15.15
C GLN A 266 -6.18 -5.78 -14.50
N LEU A 267 -5.68 -4.55 -14.39
CA LEU A 267 -6.46 -3.44 -13.84
C LEU A 267 -7.64 -3.09 -14.76
N GLU A 268 -7.45 -3.14 -16.07
CA GLU A 268 -8.50 -2.90 -17.05
C GLU A 268 -9.64 -3.92 -16.90
N ASP A 269 -9.31 -5.19 -16.68
CA ASP A 269 -10.30 -6.25 -16.46
C ASP A 269 -11.08 -6.06 -15.15
N ILE A 270 -10.40 -5.64 -14.06
CA ILE A 270 -11.06 -5.29 -12.79
C ILE A 270 -11.99 -4.08 -12.98
N MET A 271 -11.56 -3.05 -13.71
CA MET A 271 -12.39 -1.88 -14.01
C MET A 271 -13.65 -2.26 -14.80
N LYS A 272 -13.52 -3.14 -15.80
CA LYS A 272 -14.65 -3.66 -16.57
C LYS A 272 -15.61 -4.48 -15.70
N PHE A 273 -15.08 -5.35 -14.84
CA PHE A 273 -15.88 -6.15 -13.90
C PHE A 273 -16.72 -5.27 -12.97
N GLN A 274 -16.14 -4.18 -12.48
CA GLN A 274 -16.82 -3.19 -11.65
C GLN A 274 -17.70 -2.18 -12.42
N LYS A 275 -17.85 -2.36 -13.75
CA LYS A 275 -18.64 -1.48 -14.64
C LYS A 275 -18.15 -0.03 -14.69
N MET A 276 -16.84 0.18 -14.60
CA MET A 276 -16.24 1.51 -14.78
C MET A 276 -15.95 1.78 -16.26
N SER A 277 -16.40 2.94 -16.76
CA SER A 277 -16.19 3.34 -18.15
C SER A 277 -14.75 3.79 -18.37
N ILE A 278 -14.12 3.26 -19.42
CA ILE A 278 -12.77 3.63 -19.80
C ILE A 278 -12.84 4.69 -20.91
N ILE A 279 -12.65 5.94 -20.52
CA ILE A 279 -12.64 7.14 -21.36
C ILE A 279 -11.26 7.80 -21.27
N SER A 280 -10.81 8.35 -22.40
CA SER A 280 -9.58 9.14 -22.52
C SER A 280 -9.91 10.62 -22.45
N ALA A 281 -9.10 11.38 -21.72
CA ALA A 281 -9.22 12.85 -21.62
C ALA A 281 -8.68 13.60 -22.86
N GLY A 282 -8.13 12.88 -23.84
CA GLY A 282 -7.54 13.50 -25.03
C GLY A 282 -6.26 14.27 -24.68
N THR A 283 -6.26 15.57 -24.93
CA THR A 283 -5.09 16.45 -24.72
C THR A 283 -5.15 17.26 -23.42
N ASP A 284 -6.22 17.14 -22.63
CA ASP A 284 -6.38 17.89 -21.38
C ASP A 284 -5.66 17.17 -20.22
N TYR A 285 -4.39 17.52 -20.04
CA TYR A 285 -3.56 16.96 -18.97
C TYR A 285 -3.86 17.56 -17.59
N ASP A 286 -4.55 18.70 -17.50
CA ASP A 286 -4.91 19.29 -16.21
C ASP A 286 -5.97 18.46 -15.50
N ILE A 287 -6.91 17.87 -16.24
CA ILE A 287 -7.87 16.90 -15.71
C ILE A 287 -7.14 15.67 -15.13
N VAL A 288 -6.09 15.19 -15.81
CA VAL A 288 -5.27 14.07 -15.32
C VAL A 288 -4.55 14.47 -14.04
N ARG A 289 -3.93 15.66 -14.00
CA ARG A 289 -3.24 16.19 -12.80
C ARG A 289 -4.20 16.37 -11.63
N LYS A 290 -5.41 16.87 -11.87
CA LYS A 290 -6.48 16.97 -10.86
C LYS A 290 -6.90 15.59 -10.34
N ALA A 291 -7.02 14.59 -11.21
CA ALA A 291 -7.31 13.22 -10.79
C ALA A 291 -6.17 12.61 -9.95
N ILE A 292 -4.90 12.87 -10.27
CA ILE A 292 -3.75 12.44 -9.43
C ILE A 292 -3.82 13.11 -8.06
N CYS A 293 -4.17 14.39 -8.01
CA CYS A 293 -4.36 15.14 -6.76
C CYS A 293 -5.39 14.47 -5.84
N SER A 294 -6.46 13.87 -6.38
CA SER A 294 -7.49 13.22 -5.56
C SER A 294 -7.01 11.99 -4.76
N GLY A 295 -5.94 11.32 -5.18
CA GLY A 295 -5.32 10.23 -4.42
C GLY A 295 -4.21 10.69 -3.50
N TYR A 296 -3.44 11.70 -3.92
CA TYR A 296 -2.22 12.16 -3.25
C TYR A 296 -2.33 13.52 -2.58
N PHE A 297 -3.53 14.08 -2.38
CA PHE A 297 -3.70 15.38 -1.71
C PHE A 297 -3.09 15.40 -0.31
N HIS A 298 -3.06 14.27 0.40
CA HIS A 298 -2.45 14.14 1.72
C HIS A 298 -0.90 14.18 1.69
N GLN A 299 -0.30 14.01 0.51
CA GLN A 299 1.12 14.08 0.18
C GLN A 299 1.43 15.33 -0.67
N ALA A 300 0.89 16.48 -0.24
CA ALA A 300 1.16 17.77 -0.87
C ALA A 300 2.30 18.53 -0.17
N ALA A 301 3.13 19.18 -0.98
CA ALA A 301 4.21 20.05 -0.53
C ALA A 301 4.12 21.42 -1.21
N ARG A 302 4.58 22.47 -0.52
CA ARG A 302 4.66 23.84 -1.02
C ARG A 302 6.11 24.29 -1.10
N VAL A 303 6.42 25.15 -2.06
CA VAL A 303 7.74 25.78 -2.14
C VAL A 303 7.95 26.72 -0.95
N LYS A 304 9.13 26.66 -0.33
CA LYS A 304 9.57 27.60 0.73
C LYS A 304 10.77 28.42 0.30
N GLY A 305 11.66 27.85 -0.50
CA GLY A 305 12.84 28.49 -1.05
C GLY A 305 13.31 27.81 -2.33
N ILE A 306 14.49 28.19 -2.82
CA ILE A 306 15.07 27.61 -4.03
C ILE A 306 15.42 26.14 -3.76
N GLY A 307 14.67 25.22 -4.38
CA GLY A 307 14.89 23.77 -4.24
C GLY A 307 14.52 23.18 -2.88
N GLU A 308 13.85 23.94 -2.01
CA GLU A 308 13.32 23.47 -0.72
C GLU A 308 11.79 23.54 -0.73
N PHE A 309 11.18 22.38 -0.49
CA PHE A 309 9.74 22.23 -0.34
C PHE A 309 9.41 21.86 1.11
N VAL A 310 8.22 22.21 1.55
CA VAL A 310 7.73 21.84 2.87
C VAL A 310 6.39 21.15 2.72
N ASN A 311 6.27 19.96 3.32
CA ASN A 311 4.98 19.26 3.36
C ASN A 311 3.93 20.14 4.07
N ILE A 312 2.78 20.32 3.43
CA ILE A 312 1.76 21.27 3.90
C ILE A 312 1.13 20.81 5.22
N ARG A 313 1.05 19.49 5.45
CA ARG A 313 0.42 18.89 6.63
C ARG A 313 1.39 18.73 7.78
N THR A 314 2.55 18.16 7.54
CA THR A 314 3.53 17.83 8.60
C THR A 314 4.52 18.96 8.88
N GLY A 315 4.64 19.93 7.97
CA GLY A 315 5.63 21.00 8.08
C GLY A 315 7.08 20.53 7.88
N LEU A 316 7.28 19.29 7.40
CA LEU A 316 8.60 18.72 7.20
C LEU A 316 9.28 19.31 5.97
N PRO A 317 10.56 19.72 6.07
CA PRO A 317 11.35 20.08 4.90
C PRO A 317 11.60 18.84 4.04
N THR A 318 11.49 19.02 2.73
CA THR A 318 11.60 17.97 1.72
C THR A 318 12.26 18.54 0.47
N HIS A 319 12.97 17.69 -0.26
CA HIS A 319 13.66 18.07 -1.49
C HIS A 319 13.15 17.27 -2.68
N LEU A 320 13.22 17.85 -3.88
CA LEU A 320 12.97 17.09 -5.10
C LEU A 320 14.09 16.08 -5.32
N HIS A 321 13.74 14.85 -5.64
CA HIS A 321 14.73 13.86 -6.03
C HIS A 321 15.40 14.30 -7.36
N PRO A 322 16.73 14.16 -7.51
CA PRO A 322 17.45 14.62 -8.71
C PRO A 322 16.98 13.99 -10.02
N THR A 323 16.28 12.86 -9.95
CA THR A 323 15.71 12.22 -11.14
C THR A 323 14.36 12.80 -11.56
N SER A 324 13.72 13.66 -10.78
CA SER A 324 12.44 14.25 -11.15
C SER A 324 12.61 15.15 -12.37
N ALA A 325 11.66 15.15 -13.30
CA ALA A 325 11.59 16.07 -14.42
C ALA A 325 11.47 17.53 -13.96
N LEU A 326 10.97 17.76 -12.75
CA LEU A 326 10.88 19.09 -12.16
C LEU A 326 12.22 19.57 -11.57
N TYR A 327 13.21 18.68 -11.46
CA TYR A 327 14.53 19.01 -10.94
C TYR A 327 15.34 19.76 -12.02
N GLY A 328 15.79 20.98 -11.71
CA GLY A 328 16.63 21.77 -12.63
C GLY A 328 15.86 22.69 -13.60
N LEU A 329 14.53 22.76 -13.50
CA LEU A 329 13.76 23.78 -14.23
C LEU A 329 14.01 25.17 -13.64
N GLY A 330 14.14 26.19 -14.50
CA GLY A 330 14.22 27.60 -14.09
C GLY A 330 12.93 28.14 -13.46
N TYR A 331 11.84 27.36 -13.48
CA TYR A 331 10.57 27.63 -12.83
C TYR A 331 10.26 26.53 -11.81
N THR A 332 10.08 26.91 -10.55
CA THR A 332 9.62 26.00 -9.49
C THR A 332 8.13 26.19 -9.23
N PRO A 333 7.27 25.18 -9.43
CA PRO A 333 5.85 25.31 -9.14
C PRO A 333 5.60 25.56 -7.65
N SER A 334 4.58 26.36 -7.34
CA SER A 334 4.31 26.76 -5.95
C SER A 334 3.82 25.60 -5.09
N TYR A 335 3.05 24.69 -5.68
CA TYR A 335 2.48 23.51 -5.03
C TYR A 335 2.74 22.26 -5.85
N VAL A 336 3.10 21.19 -5.16
CA VAL A 336 3.38 19.89 -5.77
C VAL A 336 2.76 18.78 -4.94
N ILE A 337 2.40 17.69 -5.62
CA ILE A 337 2.11 16.40 -4.99
C ILE A 337 3.20 15.41 -5.36
N TYR A 338 3.47 14.47 -4.46
CA TYR A 338 4.46 13.41 -4.68
C TYR A 338 3.84 12.04 -4.40
N HIS A 339 4.42 10.99 -4.98
CA HIS A 339 3.97 9.60 -4.82
C HIS A 339 4.57 8.93 -3.58
N GLU A 340 5.89 9.10 -3.40
CA GLU A 340 6.65 8.49 -2.31
C GLU A 340 7.67 9.49 -1.77
N LEU A 341 7.83 9.49 -0.45
CA LEU A 341 8.88 10.21 0.25
C LEU A 341 9.91 9.21 0.75
N ILE A 342 11.16 9.34 0.30
CA ILE A 342 12.24 8.42 0.65
C ILE A 342 13.27 9.14 1.51
N MET A 343 13.52 8.60 2.70
CA MET A 343 14.61 9.06 3.56
C MET A 343 15.93 8.40 3.18
N THR A 344 16.92 9.21 2.79
CA THR A 344 18.32 8.77 2.58
C THR A 344 19.26 9.60 3.47
N SER A 345 20.03 10.53 2.89
CA SER A 345 20.73 11.59 3.64
C SER A 345 19.83 12.79 3.92
N LYS A 346 18.87 13.02 3.03
CA LYS A 346 17.78 14.00 3.14
C LYS A 346 16.47 13.34 2.72
N GLU A 347 15.35 13.97 3.05
CA GLU A 347 14.02 13.58 2.65
C GLU A 347 13.78 13.97 1.18
N TYR A 348 13.75 12.98 0.29
CA TYR A 348 13.53 13.20 -1.13
C TYR A 348 12.12 12.78 -1.56
N MET A 349 11.41 13.68 -2.22
CA MET A 349 10.16 13.41 -2.90
C MET A 349 10.42 12.79 -4.27
N THR A 350 9.73 11.69 -4.56
CA THR A 350 9.83 10.98 -5.83
C THR A 350 8.48 10.97 -6.57
N GLN A 351 8.55 11.00 -7.90
CA GLN A 351 7.41 11.13 -8.82
C GLN A 351 6.52 12.32 -8.44
N VAL A 352 6.94 13.52 -8.86
CA VAL A 352 6.33 14.78 -8.46
C VAL A 352 5.47 15.35 -9.60
N THR A 353 4.33 15.94 -9.25
CA THR A 353 3.44 16.64 -10.19
C THR A 353 3.12 18.03 -9.66
N ALA A 354 3.26 19.04 -10.51
CA ALA A 354 2.80 20.39 -10.24
C ALA A 354 1.27 20.43 -10.18
N ILE A 355 0.71 21.15 -9.22
CA ILE A 355 -0.74 21.24 -9.02
C ILE A 355 -1.17 22.66 -8.68
N ASP A 356 -2.42 22.97 -8.95
CA ASP A 356 -3.07 24.19 -8.49
C ASP A 356 -3.54 24.04 -7.02
N ALA A 357 -3.41 25.12 -6.26
CA ALA A 357 -3.87 25.22 -4.88
C ALA A 357 -5.39 25.05 -4.75
N TYR A 358 -6.16 25.50 -5.75
CA TYR A 358 -7.62 25.35 -5.75
C TYR A 358 -8.04 23.88 -5.76
N TRP A 359 -7.31 23.02 -6.48
CA TRP A 359 -7.60 21.58 -6.53
C TRP A 359 -7.40 20.92 -5.17
N LEU A 360 -6.38 21.34 -4.40
CA LEU A 360 -6.17 20.85 -3.04
C LEU A 360 -7.34 21.22 -2.11
N ALA A 361 -7.85 22.43 -2.22
CA ALA A 361 -8.97 22.88 -1.40
C ALA A 361 -10.29 22.19 -1.77
N GLU A 362 -10.51 21.93 -3.06
CA GLU A 362 -11.71 21.23 -3.55
C GLU A 362 -11.71 19.76 -3.13
N LEU A 363 -10.59 19.05 -3.39
CA LEU A 363 -10.50 17.60 -3.17
C LEU A 363 -10.19 17.24 -1.72
N GLY A 364 -9.43 18.10 -1.04
CA GLY A 364 -8.97 17.92 0.32
C GLY A 364 -9.59 18.92 1.29
N GLY A 365 -10.86 19.31 1.10
CA GLY A 365 -11.53 20.33 1.94
C GLY A 365 -11.53 20.03 3.45
N VAL A 366 -11.32 18.78 3.84
CA VAL A 366 -11.10 18.38 5.25
C VAL A 366 -9.77 18.93 5.81
N PHE A 367 -8.76 19.11 4.95
CA PHE A 367 -7.41 19.53 5.32
C PHE A 367 -7.08 20.95 4.89
N TYR A 368 -7.59 21.36 3.74
CA TYR A 368 -7.15 22.55 3.04
C TYR A 368 -8.31 23.53 2.89
N SER A 369 -8.05 24.79 3.26
CA SER A 369 -8.96 25.91 3.02
C SER A 369 -8.17 27.02 2.32
N VAL A 370 -8.69 27.53 1.21
CA VAL A 370 -8.08 28.69 0.55
C VAL A 370 -8.25 29.91 1.46
N LYS A 371 -7.14 30.56 1.80
CA LYS A 371 -7.16 31.88 2.46
C LYS A 371 -7.03 32.94 1.38
N GLU A 372 -8.14 33.53 0.98
CA GLU A 372 -8.10 34.75 0.15
C GLU A 372 -7.70 35.95 1.02
N LYS A 373 -6.85 36.84 0.49
CA LYS A 373 -6.32 38.00 1.24
C LYS A 373 -7.39 39.06 1.57
N THR A 374 -8.62 38.91 1.08
CA THR A 374 -9.74 39.79 1.41
C THR A 374 -10.36 39.34 2.74
N PHE A 375 -10.13 40.16 3.77
CA PHE A 375 -10.58 39.92 5.14
C PHE A 375 -12.11 39.99 5.23
N GLU A 376 -12.77 38.82 5.34
CA GLU A 376 -13.92 38.53 6.23
C GLU A 376 -14.46 37.10 6.00
N ASP A 377 -14.33 36.54 4.78
CA ASP A 377 -15.00 35.27 4.38
C ASP A 377 -14.22 33.97 4.60
N SER A 378 -12.92 34.02 4.87
CA SER A 378 -12.13 32.78 5.06
C SER A 378 -12.48 32.04 6.37
N ARG A 379 -12.91 32.77 7.42
CA ARG A 379 -13.40 32.16 8.67
C ARG A 379 -14.82 31.62 8.52
N SER A 380 -15.67 32.25 7.71
CA SER A 380 -17.05 31.80 7.46
C SER A 380 -17.05 30.47 6.69
N THR A 381 -16.21 30.36 5.65
CA THR A 381 -16.09 29.17 4.80
C THR A 381 -15.53 27.95 5.53
N LYS A 382 -14.48 28.12 6.35
CA LYS A 382 -13.95 27.02 7.17
C LYS A 382 -14.96 26.57 8.24
N ARG A 383 -15.64 27.52 8.90
CA ARG A 383 -16.70 27.18 9.86
C ARG A 383 -17.88 26.47 9.20
N ARG A 384 -18.20 26.81 7.95
CA ARG A 384 -19.29 26.17 7.20
C ARG A 384 -18.92 24.73 6.83
N THR A 385 -17.73 24.49 6.28
CA THR A 385 -17.24 23.14 5.96
C THR A 385 -17.09 22.27 7.21
N ASP A 386 -16.52 22.82 8.30
CA ASP A 386 -16.42 22.12 9.60
C ASP A 386 -17.81 21.78 10.16
N ARG A 387 -18.80 22.69 10.01
CA ARG A 387 -20.19 22.45 10.43
C ARG A 387 -20.88 21.40 9.58
N GLU A 388 -20.74 21.45 8.25
CA GLU A 388 -21.29 20.46 7.33
C GLU A 388 -20.70 19.07 7.63
N PHE A 389 -19.38 19.01 7.89
CA PHE A 389 -18.71 17.77 8.25
C PHE A 389 -19.17 17.23 9.60
N SER A 390 -19.26 18.09 10.63
CA SER A 390 -19.73 17.72 11.97
C SER A 390 -21.19 17.25 11.95
N GLN A 391 -22.08 17.94 11.21
CA GLN A 391 -23.47 17.53 11.03
C GLN A 391 -23.57 16.18 10.32
N LYS A 392 -22.78 15.98 9.26
CA LYS A 392 -22.73 14.70 8.55
C LYS A 392 -22.25 13.57 9.46
N ALA A 393 -21.21 13.80 10.26
CA ALA A 393 -20.70 12.83 11.21
C ALA A 393 -21.72 12.47 12.30
N GLN A 394 -22.45 13.46 12.83
CA GLN A 394 -23.53 13.23 13.79
C GLN A 394 -24.66 12.39 13.20
N LEU A 395 -25.10 12.73 11.97
CA LEU A 395 -26.16 12.01 11.28
C LEU A 395 -25.75 10.58 10.95
N GLU A 396 -24.51 10.36 10.50
CA GLU A 396 -23.96 9.01 10.28
C GLU A 396 -23.89 8.19 11.58
N MET A 397 -23.46 8.80 12.69
CA MET A 397 -23.41 8.14 13.99
C MET A 397 -24.81 7.76 14.49
N GLU A 398 -25.81 8.63 14.29
CA GLU A 398 -27.19 8.36 14.67
C GLU A 398 -27.80 7.24 13.80
N MET A 399 -27.57 7.26 12.48
CA MET A 399 -27.97 6.17 11.59
C MET A 399 -27.29 4.85 11.96
N ALA A 400 -26.01 4.86 12.34
CA ALA A 400 -25.29 3.67 12.77
C ALA A 400 -25.86 3.09 14.06
N LYS A 401 -26.17 3.95 15.04
CA LYS A 401 -26.83 3.53 16.29
C LYS A 401 -28.20 2.90 16.02
N GLN A 402 -29.01 3.51 15.15
CA GLN A 402 -30.30 2.95 14.74
C GLN A 402 -30.15 1.60 14.02
N ARG A 403 -29.12 1.43 13.17
CA ARG A 403 -28.79 0.15 12.51
C ARG A 403 -28.38 -0.91 13.53
N GLU A 404 -27.58 -0.55 14.53
CA GLU A 404 -27.16 -1.49 15.56
C GLU A 404 -28.34 -1.93 16.43
N GLU A 405 -29.19 -0.98 16.86
CA GLU A 405 -30.41 -1.27 17.62
C GLU A 405 -31.38 -2.15 16.82
N THR A 406 -31.56 -1.88 15.52
CA THR A 406 -32.39 -2.73 14.66
C THR A 406 -31.78 -4.11 14.43
N SER A 407 -30.45 -4.24 14.30
CA SER A 407 -29.79 -5.55 14.22
C SER A 407 -29.91 -6.35 15.52
N LYS A 408 -29.77 -5.70 16.68
CA LYS A 408 -29.96 -6.33 18.00
C LYS A 408 -31.41 -6.78 18.17
N LYS A 409 -32.38 -5.93 17.80
CA LYS A 409 -33.81 -6.30 17.82
C LYS A 409 -34.11 -7.47 16.89
N LYS A 410 -33.51 -7.52 15.69
CA LYS A 410 -33.65 -8.67 14.76
C LYS A 410 -33.04 -9.94 15.33
N ALA A 411 -31.82 -9.89 15.88
CA ALA A 411 -31.17 -11.04 16.49
C ALA A 411 -31.96 -11.59 17.69
N ILE A 412 -32.52 -10.71 18.53
CA ILE A 412 -33.39 -11.11 19.65
C ILE A 412 -34.68 -11.76 19.12
N ALA A 413 -35.31 -11.17 18.10
CA ALA A 413 -36.52 -11.74 17.49
C ALA A 413 -36.26 -13.10 16.83
N GLU A 414 -35.07 -13.30 16.26
CA GLU A 414 -34.65 -14.55 15.64
C GLU A 414 -34.34 -15.63 16.69
N GLN A 415 -33.71 -15.26 17.81
CA GLN A 415 -33.56 -16.14 18.98
C GLN A 415 -34.90 -16.52 19.63
N GLN A 416 -35.87 -15.60 19.66
CA GLN A 416 -37.24 -15.89 20.15
C GLN A 416 -38.01 -16.81 19.19
N LYS A 417 -37.79 -16.70 17.88
CA LYS A 417 -38.37 -17.63 16.88
C LYS A 417 -37.76 -19.02 16.96
N THR A 418 -36.45 -19.16 17.15
CA THR A 418 -35.81 -20.48 17.29
C THR A 418 -36.20 -21.19 18.58
N SER A 419 -36.28 -20.47 19.71
CA SER A 419 -36.75 -21.02 21.00
C SER A 419 -38.24 -21.39 21.03
N SER A 420 -39.09 -20.71 20.25
CA SER A 420 -40.50 -21.10 20.10
C SER A 420 -40.71 -22.29 19.16
N SER A 421 -39.79 -22.54 18.22
CA SER A 421 -39.85 -23.69 17.30
C SER A 421 -39.47 -25.03 17.94
N SER A 422 -38.76 -25.04 19.07
CA SER A 422 -38.30 -26.27 19.75
C SER A 422 -39.33 -26.93 20.69
N LEU A 423 -40.60 -26.51 20.68
CA LEU A 423 -41.68 -27.10 21.51
C LEU A 423 -42.73 -27.91 20.73
N GLY A 424 -42.49 -28.21 19.46
CA GLY A 424 -43.33 -29.12 18.68
C GLY A 424 -43.00 -30.59 18.97
N ARG A 425 -43.66 -31.20 19.98
CA ARG A 425 -43.69 -32.67 20.13
C ARG A 425 -44.24 -33.28 18.84
N ILE A 426 -43.37 -33.92 18.06
CA ILE A 426 -43.77 -34.77 16.92
C ILE A 426 -44.46 -36.01 17.52
N ALA A 427 -45.79 -36.05 17.42
CA ALA A 427 -46.57 -37.25 17.73
C ALA A 427 -46.44 -38.23 16.54
N VAL A 428 -45.72 -39.33 16.77
CA VAL A 428 -45.62 -40.43 15.81
C VAL A 428 -46.90 -41.28 15.93
N PRO A 429 -47.66 -41.56 14.85
CA PRO A 429 -48.80 -42.46 14.92
C PRO A 429 -48.30 -43.91 15.06
N GLY A 430 -48.57 -44.58 16.19
CA GLY A 430 -48.24 -46.01 16.30
C GLY A 430 -48.00 -46.64 17.67
N THR A 431 -48.45 -46.07 18.79
CA THR A 431 -48.36 -46.76 20.09
C THR A 431 -49.72 -46.88 20.80
N PRO A 432 -50.08 -48.06 21.36
CA PRO A 432 -51.44 -48.31 21.81
C PRO A 432 -51.75 -47.62 23.14
N ARG A 433 -52.94 -47.03 23.23
CA ARG A 433 -53.55 -46.58 24.47
C ARG A 433 -54.01 -47.80 25.27
N THR A 434 -53.37 -48.07 26.41
CA THR A 434 -53.94 -48.93 27.46
C THR A 434 -54.47 -48.07 28.60
N GLY A 435 -55.73 -48.30 28.95
CA GLY A 435 -56.52 -47.49 29.87
C GLY A 435 -56.07 -47.53 31.33
N GLY A 436 -56.59 -46.58 32.10
CA GLY A 436 -56.59 -46.64 33.57
C GLY A 436 -57.52 -47.76 34.09
N PRO A 437 -57.65 -47.98 35.41
CA PRO A 437 -57.68 -46.91 36.43
C PRO A 437 -57.00 -47.21 37.78
N ARG A 438 -56.91 -46.13 38.58
CA ARG A 438 -56.93 -46.03 40.05
C ARG A 438 -55.69 -46.40 40.90
N ALA A 439 -55.22 -45.36 41.57
CA ALA A 439 -55.00 -45.22 43.03
C ALA A 439 -54.13 -46.23 43.77
N GLY A 440 -53.11 -45.71 44.46
CA GLY A 440 -52.42 -46.42 45.53
C GLY A 440 -51.24 -45.62 46.09
N GLN A 441 -51.30 -45.34 47.38
CA GLN A 441 -50.28 -44.64 48.17
C GLN A 441 -48.91 -45.36 48.18
N THR A 442 -47.87 -44.56 48.49
CA THR A 442 -46.54 -44.87 49.12
C THR A 442 -46.43 -46.17 49.95
N PRO A 443 -45.23 -46.71 50.34
CA PRO A 443 -43.92 -46.06 50.53
C PRO A 443 -42.63 -46.91 50.25
N ARG A 444 -41.46 -46.26 50.44
CA ARG A 444 -40.11 -46.77 50.82
C ARG A 444 -39.90 -48.30 50.93
N ARG A 445 -38.79 -48.80 50.35
CA ARG A 445 -37.74 -49.51 51.14
C ARG A 445 -36.40 -49.65 50.41
N ARG A 446 -35.36 -49.53 51.24
CA ARG A 446 -33.91 -49.75 51.04
C ARG A 446 -33.58 -51.27 51.07
N LEU A 447 -32.31 -51.55 50.73
CA LEU A 447 -31.52 -52.81 50.85
C LEU A 447 -31.62 -53.70 49.61
N GLY A 448 -30.56 -54.17 48.96
CA GLY A 448 -29.14 -54.26 49.30
C GLY A 448 -28.63 -55.60 48.76
N ILE A 449 -27.42 -55.63 48.19
CA ILE A 449 -26.27 -56.50 48.51
C ILE A 449 -25.05 -55.70 48.06
#